data_AF-A0A2H0BEZ5-F1
#
_entry.id   AF-A0A2H0BEZ5-F1
#
_cell.length_a   1.000
_cell.length_b   1.000
_cell.length_c   1.000
_cell.angle_alpha   90.00
_cell.angle_beta   90.00
_cell.angle_gamma   90.00
#
_symmetry.space_group_name_H-M   'P 1'
#
loop_
_entity.id
_entity.type
_entity.pdbx_description
1 polymer ?
#
loop_
_entity_poly.entity_id
_entity_poly.type
_entity_poly.pdbx_seq_one_letter_code
_entity_poly.pdbx_strand_id
1 'polypeptide(L)'
;MQSKTSLGIFRFLAGFVSVYHFILGLIGTFASSETVVWVVNRVYGVNPTVDAQFVYLSKFIAAYMIVFAVATAILAWKPIEYRKLVWVPITLFTIRVIERIVFFGLLTEAFQITMARNLQVVIPIAILAIALYYFRPREGATY
;
A
#
# COMPACT_ATOMS: atom_id res chain seq x y z
N MET A 1 -25.94 12.53 4.68
CA MET A 1 -25.48 13.00 3.36
C MET A 1 -23.96 13.00 3.30
N GLN A 2 -23.37 12.36 2.30
CA GLN A 2 -21.93 12.47 2.02
C GLN A 2 -21.67 13.74 1.21
N SER A 3 -20.67 14.54 1.56
CA SER A 3 -20.32 15.72 0.78
C SER A 3 -19.58 15.33 -0.51
N LYS A 4 -19.79 16.08 -1.60
CA LYS A 4 -19.04 15.92 -2.86
C LYS A 4 -17.52 15.99 -2.61
N THR A 5 -17.09 16.85 -1.68
CA THR A 5 -15.70 17.00 -1.26
C THR A 5 -15.14 15.73 -0.62
N SER A 6 -15.89 15.09 0.31
CA SER A 6 -15.44 13.83 0.93
C SER A 6 -15.26 12.72 -0.11
N LEU A 7 -16.16 12.62 -1.07
CA LEU A 7 -16.05 11.63 -2.13
C LEU A 7 -14.87 11.92 -3.06
N GLY A 8 -14.66 13.20 -3.41
CA GLY A 8 -13.49 13.64 -4.18
C GLY A 8 -12.17 13.28 -3.51
N ILE A 9 -12.05 13.52 -2.20
CA ILE A 9 -10.87 13.13 -1.40
C ILE A 9 -10.68 11.62 -1.43
N PHE A 10 -11.74 10.84 -1.20
CA PHE A 10 -11.64 9.38 -1.25
C PHE A 10 -11.15 8.88 -2.62
N ARG A 11 -11.70 9.41 -3.71
CA ARG A 11 -11.28 9.06 -5.07
C ARG A 11 -9.81 9.37 -5.31
N PHE A 12 -9.35 10.54 -4.85
CA PHE A 12 -7.94 10.92 -4.93
C PHE A 12 -7.05 9.93 -4.16
N LEU A 13 -7.40 9.60 -2.92
CA LEU A 13 -6.63 8.66 -2.09
C LEU A 13 -6.58 7.26 -2.71
N ALA A 14 -7.72 6.73 -3.15
CA ALA A 14 -7.79 5.42 -3.82
C ALA A 14 -7.02 5.42 -5.15
N GLY A 15 -7.10 6.51 -5.93
CA GLY A 15 -6.35 6.68 -7.17
C GLY A 15 -4.84 6.75 -6.94
N PHE A 16 -4.40 7.50 -5.92
CA PHE A 16 -3.00 7.53 -5.50
C PHE A 16 -2.50 6.12 -5.12
N VAL A 17 -3.25 5.40 -4.29
CA VAL A 17 -2.93 4.02 -3.90
C VAL A 17 -2.78 3.13 -5.13
N SER A 18 -3.72 3.22 -6.07
CA SER A 18 -3.70 2.47 -7.32
C SER A 18 -2.44 2.74 -8.12
N VAL A 19 -2.16 4.01 -8.45
CA VAL A 19 -0.99 4.37 -9.28
C VAL A 19 0.30 3.96 -8.60
N TYR A 20 0.44 4.24 -7.31
CA TYR A 20 1.63 3.91 -6.53
C TYR A 20 1.91 2.40 -6.54
N HIS A 21 0.91 1.57 -6.23
CA HIS A 21 1.09 0.11 -6.19
C HIS A 21 1.24 -0.50 -7.58
N PHE A 22 0.60 0.08 -8.60
CA PHE A 22 0.76 -0.37 -9.98
C PHE A 22 2.21 -0.16 -10.46
N ILE A 23 2.77 1.02 -10.24
CA ILE A 23 4.17 1.32 -10.60
C ILE A 23 5.12 0.38 -9.88
N LEU A 24 4.96 0.21 -8.56
CA LEU A 24 5.81 -0.72 -7.79
C LEU A 24 5.65 -2.17 -8.25
N GLY A 25 4.43 -2.59 -8.60
CA GLY A 25 4.16 -3.91 -9.15
C GLY A 25 4.81 -4.13 -10.51
N LEU A 26 4.78 -3.14 -11.40
CA LEU A 26 5.49 -3.22 -12.69
C LEU A 26 7.00 -3.30 -12.50
N ILE A 27 7.57 -2.46 -11.63
CA ILE A 27 8.99 -2.50 -11.31
C ILE A 27 9.37 -3.88 -10.73
N GLY A 28 8.67 -4.36 -9.70
CA GLY A 28 8.98 -5.63 -9.07
C GLY A 28 8.81 -6.85 -10.00
N THR A 29 7.94 -6.75 -11.01
CA THR A 29 7.71 -7.84 -11.97
C THR A 29 8.78 -7.85 -13.06
N PHE A 30 9.08 -6.69 -13.66
CA PHE A 30 9.80 -6.59 -14.93
C PHE A 30 11.21 -5.98 -14.83
N ALA A 31 11.55 -5.25 -13.77
CA ALA A 31 12.85 -4.60 -13.64
C ALA A 31 13.97 -5.56 -13.21
N SER A 32 15.22 -5.10 -13.30
CA SER A 32 16.39 -5.81 -12.77
C SER A 32 16.35 -5.90 -11.24
N SER A 33 16.99 -6.91 -10.67
CA SER A 33 17.10 -7.08 -9.21
C SER A 33 17.72 -5.86 -8.52
N GLU A 34 18.72 -5.22 -9.15
CA GLU A 34 19.33 -3.97 -8.67
C GLU A 34 18.30 -2.84 -8.56
N THR A 35 17.46 -2.67 -9.58
CA THR A 35 16.38 -1.67 -9.57
C THR A 35 15.38 -1.96 -8.46
N VAL A 36 15.00 -3.23 -8.30
CA VAL A 36 14.07 -3.67 -7.24
C VAL A 36 14.65 -3.38 -5.86
N VAL A 37 15.92 -3.69 -5.61
CA VAL A 37 16.60 -3.39 -4.33
C VAL A 37 16.62 -1.89 -4.07
N TRP A 38 16.96 -1.09 -5.08
CA TRP A 38 16.97 0.37 -4.95
C TRP A 38 15.59 0.91 -4.55
N VAL A 39 14.52 0.45 -5.20
CA VAL A 39 13.14 0.82 -4.87
C VAL A 39 12.76 0.35 -3.46
N VAL A 40 13.05 -0.90 -3.13
CA VAL A 40 12.76 -1.48 -1.82
C VAL A 40 13.46 -0.72 -0.70
N ASN A 41 14.70 -0.29 -0.91
CA ASN A 41 15.43 0.56 0.03
C ASN A 41 14.78 1.93 0.21
N ARG A 42 14.36 2.57 -0.89
CA ARG A 42 13.73 3.89 -0.85
C ARG A 42 12.35 3.86 -0.20
N VAL A 43 11.55 2.86 -0.52
CA VAL A 43 10.17 2.71 -0.06
C VAL A 43 10.10 2.15 1.36
N TYR A 44 10.83 1.05 1.64
CA TYR A 44 10.72 0.33 2.91
C TYR A 44 11.88 0.58 3.86
N GLY A 45 12.99 1.15 3.38
CA GLY A 45 14.18 1.40 4.21
C GLY A 45 14.99 0.14 4.51
N VAL A 46 14.80 -0.94 3.74
CA VAL A 46 15.52 -2.20 3.93
C VAL A 46 16.61 -2.38 2.87
N ASN A 47 17.66 -3.11 3.22
CA ASN A 47 18.70 -3.49 2.27
C ASN A 47 18.80 -5.02 2.23
N PRO A 48 17.96 -5.68 1.41
CA PRO A 48 17.88 -7.13 1.39
C PRO A 48 19.08 -7.73 0.66
N THR A 49 19.52 -8.92 1.10
CA THR A 49 20.47 -9.73 0.32
C THR A 49 19.77 -10.21 -0.95
N VAL A 50 20.43 -10.05 -2.09
CA VAL A 50 19.89 -10.46 -3.40
C VAL A 50 20.28 -11.92 -3.66
N ASP A 51 19.40 -12.82 -3.26
CA ASP A 51 19.48 -14.24 -3.60
C ASP A 51 18.28 -14.67 -4.47
N ALA A 52 18.27 -15.95 -4.86
CA ALA A 52 17.17 -16.50 -5.65
C ALA A 52 15.82 -16.43 -4.93
N GLN A 53 15.80 -16.51 -3.60
CA GLN A 53 14.57 -16.46 -2.81
C GLN A 53 13.97 -15.06 -2.80
N PHE A 54 14.80 -14.02 -2.59
CA PHE A 54 14.39 -12.63 -2.66
C PHE A 54 13.86 -12.26 -4.04
N VAL A 55 14.55 -12.66 -5.12
CA VAL A 55 14.10 -12.37 -6.48
C VAL A 55 12.76 -13.05 -6.78
N TYR A 56 12.58 -14.29 -6.33
CA TYR A 56 11.32 -15.00 -6.52
C TYR A 56 10.16 -14.37 -5.71
N LEU A 57 10.38 -14.11 -4.42
CA LEU A 57 9.38 -13.51 -3.53
C LEU A 57 9.02 -12.08 -3.96
N SER A 58 9.99 -11.27 -4.40
CA SER A 58 9.71 -9.90 -4.86
C SER A 58 8.81 -9.88 -6.09
N LYS A 59 9.02 -10.78 -7.07
CA LYS A 59 8.13 -10.92 -8.23
C LYS A 59 6.73 -11.38 -7.83
N PHE A 60 6.63 -12.31 -6.89
CA PHE A 60 5.34 -12.78 -6.37
C PHE A 60 4.57 -11.62 -5.71
N ILE A 61 5.21 -10.88 -4.80
CA ILE A 61 4.63 -9.70 -4.15
C ILE A 61 4.21 -8.66 -5.20
N ALA A 62 5.06 -8.42 -6.21
CA ALA A 62 4.80 -7.45 -7.26
C ALA A 62 3.52 -7.78 -8.07
N ALA A 63 3.29 -9.06 -8.37
CA ALA A 63 2.05 -9.49 -9.02
C ALA A 63 0.80 -9.16 -8.18
N TYR A 64 0.85 -9.38 -6.85
CA TYR A 64 -0.25 -8.95 -5.97
C TYR A 64 -0.44 -7.44 -5.95
N MET A 65 0.65 -6.67 -6.01
CA MET A 65 0.55 -5.21 -6.06
C MET A 65 -0.18 -4.73 -7.32
N ILE A 66 0.01 -5.39 -8.46
CA ILE A 66 -0.71 -5.09 -9.70
C ILE A 66 -2.21 -5.35 -9.53
N VAL A 67 -2.59 -6.53 -9.02
CA VAL A 67 -4.00 -6.88 -8.81
C VAL A 67 -4.66 -5.96 -7.78
N PHE A 68 -3.97 -5.67 -6.68
CA PHE A 68 -4.42 -4.72 -5.66
C PHE A 68 -4.61 -3.32 -6.25
N ALA A 69 -3.68 -2.87 -7.09
CA ALA A 69 -3.81 -1.59 -7.78
C ALA A 69 -5.07 -1.53 -8.63
N VAL A 70 -5.35 -2.56 -9.44
CA VAL A 70 -6.59 -2.65 -10.24
C VAL A 70 -7.83 -2.56 -9.36
N ALA A 71 -7.87 -3.28 -8.23
CA ALA A 71 -9.00 -3.22 -7.31
C ALA A 71 -9.21 -1.80 -6.75
N THR A 72 -8.12 -1.10 -6.39
CA THR A 72 -8.18 0.28 -5.90
C THR A 72 -8.49 1.31 -7.00
N ALA A 73 -8.15 1.02 -8.27
CA ALA A 73 -8.57 1.82 -9.42
C ALA A 73 -10.09 1.78 -9.61
N ILE A 74 -10.69 0.59 -9.50
CA ILE A 74 -12.15 0.40 -9.57
C ILE A 74 -12.84 1.20 -8.46
N LEU A 75 -12.29 1.17 -7.24
CA LEU A 75 -12.75 1.98 -6.11
C LEU A 75 -12.64 3.49 -6.38
N ALA A 76 -11.57 3.95 -7.01
CA ALA A 76 -11.39 5.36 -7.34
C ALA A 76 -12.40 5.83 -8.41
N TRP A 77 -12.70 4.98 -9.40
CA TRP A 77 -13.68 5.31 -10.45
C TRP A 77 -15.10 5.32 -9.88
N LYS A 78 -15.53 4.20 -9.29
CA LYS A 78 -16.91 3.98 -8.85
C LYS A 78 -16.99 3.63 -7.35
N PRO A 79 -16.65 4.56 -6.46
CA PRO A 79 -16.57 4.30 -5.01
C PRO A 79 -17.90 3.86 -4.40
N ILE A 80 -19.04 4.41 -4.85
CA ILE A 80 -20.37 4.12 -4.28
C ILE A 80 -20.84 2.70 -4.65
N GLU A 81 -20.64 2.31 -5.92
CA GLU A 81 -21.03 0.99 -6.45
C GLU A 81 -20.23 -0.12 -5.75
N TYR A 82 -18.92 0.09 -5.59
CA TYR A 82 -18.01 -0.91 -5.01
C TYR A 82 -17.62 -0.60 -3.55
N ARG A 83 -18.47 0.09 -2.79
CA ARG A 83 -18.15 0.56 -1.42
C ARG A 83 -17.65 -0.52 -0.46
N LYS A 84 -18.06 -1.78 -0.65
CA LYS A 84 -17.60 -2.91 0.17
C LYS A 84 -16.12 -3.24 -0.06
N LEU A 85 -15.60 -3.02 -1.28
CA LEU A 85 -14.19 -3.26 -1.59
C LEU A 85 -13.25 -2.31 -0.85
N VAL A 86 -13.74 -1.19 -0.31
CA VAL A 86 -12.93 -0.21 0.44
C VAL A 86 -12.26 -0.84 1.66
N TRP A 87 -12.85 -1.90 2.22
CA TRP A 87 -12.25 -2.62 3.34
C TRP A 87 -10.96 -3.35 2.96
N VAL A 88 -10.77 -3.74 1.70
CA VAL A 88 -9.55 -4.43 1.25
C VAL A 88 -8.29 -3.59 1.49
N PRO A 89 -8.16 -2.35 0.95
CA PRO A 89 -6.99 -1.52 1.21
C PRO A 89 -6.88 -1.09 2.68
N ILE A 90 -8.01 -0.83 3.37
CA ILE A 90 -7.99 -0.46 4.79
C ILE A 90 -7.39 -1.60 5.62
N THR A 91 -7.92 -2.82 5.48
CA THR A 91 -7.44 -3.99 6.22
C THR A 91 -5.99 -4.30 5.89
N LEU A 92 -5.59 -4.25 4.61
CA LEU A 92 -4.21 -4.49 4.23
C LEU A 92 -3.25 -3.49 4.89
N PHE A 93 -3.57 -2.19 4.85
CA PHE A 93 -2.74 -1.17 5.47
C PHE A 93 -2.73 -1.26 7.00
N THR A 94 -3.84 -1.60 7.63
CA THR A 94 -3.90 -1.86 9.07
C THR A 94 -3.02 -3.05 9.46
N ILE A 95 -3.12 -4.17 8.75
CA ILE A 95 -2.25 -5.33 8.97
C ILE A 95 -0.79 -4.92 8.80
N ARG A 96 -0.48 -4.14 7.76
CA ARG A 96 0.90 -3.67 7.49
C ARG A 96 1.47 -2.79 8.59
N VAL A 97 0.64 -1.92 9.18
CA VAL A 97 1.02 -1.09 10.34
C VAL A 97 1.27 -1.97 11.56
N ILE A 98 0.36 -2.90 11.86
CA ILE A 98 0.49 -3.82 13.00
C ILE A 98 1.75 -4.68 12.84
N GLU A 99 1.95 -5.29 11.67
CA GLU A 99 3.11 -6.11 11.34
C GLU A 99 4.41 -5.36 11.61
N ARG A 100 4.54 -4.12 11.10
CA ARG A 100 5.76 -3.32 11.29
C ARG A 100 6.03 -2.88 12.72
N ILE A 101 5.00 -2.80 13.56
CA ILE A 101 5.15 -2.46 14.98
C ILE A 101 5.49 -3.71 15.78
N VAL A 102 4.69 -4.78 15.62
CA VAL A 102 4.83 -6.04 16.37
C VAL A 102 6.13 -6.75 16.02
N PHE A 103 6.49 -6.80 14.74
CA PHE A 103 7.70 -7.48 14.25
C PHE A 103 8.87 -6.52 14.03
N PHE A 104 8.88 -5.36 14.67
CA PHE A 104 9.99 -4.41 14.54
C PHE A 104 11.34 -5.03 14.92
N GLY A 105 11.39 -5.87 15.97
CA GLY A 105 12.62 -6.56 16.37
C GLY A 105 13.22 -7.41 15.23
N LEU A 106 12.37 -8.17 14.52
CA LEU A 106 12.79 -8.95 13.35
C LEU A 106 13.27 -8.05 12.20
N LEU A 107 12.61 -6.90 11.98
CA LEU A 107 13.03 -5.94 10.96
C LEU A 107 14.41 -5.32 11.29
N THR A 108 14.69 -5.06 12.55
CA THR A 108 16.00 -4.57 13.00
C THR A 108 17.07 -5.65 12.86
N GLU A 109 16.79 -6.88 13.27
CA GLU A 109 17.74 -7.99 13.16
C GLU A 109 18.07 -8.31 11.69
N ALA A 110 17.04 -8.51 10.86
CA ALA A 110 17.21 -8.97 9.48
C ALA A 110 17.68 -7.86 8.52
N PHE A 111 17.27 -6.60 8.74
CA PHE A 111 17.50 -5.51 7.78
C PHE A 111 18.16 -4.28 8.39
N GLN A 112 18.54 -4.33 9.67
CA GLN A 112 19.22 -3.22 10.38
C GLN A 112 18.41 -1.90 10.31
N ILE A 113 17.08 -2.00 10.29
CA ILE A 113 16.20 -0.82 10.26
C ILE A 113 16.19 -0.12 11.62
N THR A 114 16.44 1.19 11.61
CA THR A 114 16.30 2.05 12.79
C THR A 114 14.83 2.35 13.10
N MET A 115 14.50 2.62 14.37
CA MET A 115 13.13 3.00 14.76
C MET A 115 12.62 4.22 13.98
N ALA A 116 13.48 5.23 13.80
CA ALA A 116 13.13 6.42 13.02
C ALA A 116 12.75 6.08 11.57
N ARG A 117 13.51 5.20 10.91
CA ARG A 117 13.20 4.75 9.55
C ARG A 117 11.93 3.90 9.50
N ASN A 118 11.66 3.10 10.53
CA ASN A 118 10.42 2.35 10.62
C ASN A 118 9.20 3.29 10.74
N LEU A 119 9.27 4.29 11.60
CA LEU A 119 8.21 5.29 11.79
C LEU A 119 7.95 6.11 10.52
N GLN A 120 8.98 6.43 9.73
CA GLN A 120 8.82 7.08 8.42
C GLN A 120 7.95 6.28 7.44
N VAL A 121 7.87 4.95 7.58
CA VAL A 121 7.02 4.10 6.75
C VAL A 121 5.66 3.87 7.42
N VAL A 122 5.64 3.61 8.72
CA VAL A 122 4.42 3.29 9.47
C VAL A 122 3.45 4.47 9.50
N ILE A 123 3.95 5.69 9.76
CA ILE A 123 3.10 6.87 9.94
C ILE A 123 2.30 7.19 8.65
N PRO A 124 2.93 7.30 7.45
CA PRO A 124 2.17 7.54 6.23
C PRO A 124 1.14 6.46 5.91
N ILE A 125 1.46 5.18 6.14
CA ILE A 125 0.53 4.07 5.91
C ILE A 125 -0.66 4.17 6.88
N ALA A 126 -0.41 4.47 8.16
CA ALA A 126 -1.46 4.65 9.15
C ALA A 126 -2.38 5.84 8.80
N ILE A 127 -1.80 6.97 8.42
CA ILE A 127 -2.56 8.15 7.96
C ILE A 127 -3.42 7.79 6.75
N LEU A 128 -2.87 7.06 5.78
CA LEU A 128 -3.60 6.65 4.58
C LEU A 128 -4.76 5.70 4.90
N ALA A 129 -4.55 4.72 5.79
CA ALA A 129 -5.60 3.81 6.25
C ALA A 129 -6.73 4.56 6.96
N ILE A 130 -6.39 5.47 7.88
CA ILE A 130 -7.35 6.30 8.61
C ILE A 130 -8.11 7.22 7.65
N ALA A 131 -7.42 7.84 6.70
CA ALA A 131 -8.04 8.73 5.72
C ALA A 131 -9.01 7.97 4.81
N LEU A 132 -8.61 6.81 4.27
CA LEU A 132 -9.50 5.94 3.48
C LEU A 132 -10.73 5.51 4.28
N TYR A 133 -10.55 5.14 5.54
CA TYR A 133 -11.66 4.80 6.43
C TYR A 133 -12.60 5.99 6.66
N TYR A 134 -12.06 7.16 6.99
CA TYR A 134 -12.85 8.34 7.34
C TYR A 134 -13.64 8.89 6.16
N PHE A 135 -13.02 8.96 4.98
CA PHE A 135 -13.62 9.50 3.77
C PHE A 135 -14.41 8.46 2.95
N ARG A 136 -14.49 7.19 3.41
CA ARG A 136 -15.15 6.12 2.67
C ARG A 136 -16.60 6.46 2.28
N PRO A 137 -17.07 5.97 1.13
CA PRO A 137 -18.48 6.05 0.75
C PRO A 137 -19.37 5.37 1.80
N ARG A 138 -20.37 6.11 2.30
CA ARG A 138 -21.33 5.63 3.31
C ARG A 138 -22.57 5.03 2.65
N GLU A 139 -23.29 4.19 3.40
CA GLU A 139 -24.58 3.68 2.96
C GLU A 139 -25.58 4.82 2.78
N GLY A 140 -26.35 4.77 1.68
CA GLY A 140 -27.27 5.84 1.30
C GLY A 140 -26.63 7.05 0.59
N ALA A 141 -25.34 6.99 0.22
CA ALA A 141 -24.75 8.00 -0.65
C ALA A 141 -25.31 7.88 -2.08
N THR A 142 -25.91 8.95 -2.58
CA THR A 142 -26.36 9.12 -3.97
C THR A 142 -25.59 10.27 -4.63
N TYR A 143 -25.49 10.26 -5.96
CA TYR A 143 -24.86 11.34 -6.73
C TYR A 143 -25.72 12.59 -6.78
#